data_AF-A0A2C9LE87-F1
#
_entry.id   AF-A0A2C9LE87-F1
#
_cell.length_a   1.000
_cell.length_b   1.000
_cell.length_c   1.000
_cell.angle_alpha   90.00
_cell.angle_beta   90.00
_cell.angle_gamma   90.00
#
_symmetry.space_group_name_H-M   'P 1'
#
loop_
_entity.id
_entity.type
_entity.pdbx_description
1 polymer ?
#
loop_
_entity_poly.entity_id
_entity_poly.type
_entity_poly.pdbx_seq_one_letter_code
_entity_poly.pdbx_strand_id
1 'polypeptide(L)'
;LGNLKIVTTAILYKIIINKKFSDIQWLAICLLTIGGIINSIAALKGKTLALSEIHTTFLGLAILLCYCFISGFAGVYTEYILKKNLELSVFYQNVLLYTFGVMFNLICWLVQAYQKYVSTNQNYFDIFHGYSLYTWTVIITQAMTGILFSLIMKYNSNIVRLFIIAAAPFVTTALSYYLFDLHIHSEFVISAFFILIAALIYNYNPT
;
A
#
# COMPACT_ATOMS: atom_id res chain seq x y z
N LEU A 1 -7.72 8.57 0.56
CA LEU A 1 -6.75 9.47 -0.13
C LEU A 1 -5.59 8.73 -0.81
N GLY A 2 -5.10 7.61 -0.27
CA GLY A 2 -4.05 6.80 -0.92
C GLY A 2 -4.42 6.11 -2.24
N ASN A 3 -5.60 6.37 -2.82
CA ASN A 3 -6.03 5.79 -4.10
C ASN A 3 -5.44 6.54 -5.30
N LEU A 4 -5.02 7.81 -5.12
CA LEU A 4 -4.36 8.57 -6.18
C LEU A 4 -3.04 7.91 -6.61
N LYS A 5 -2.38 7.21 -5.66
CA LYS A 5 -1.17 6.41 -5.94
C LYS A 5 -1.42 5.35 -7.01
N ILE A 6 -2.65 4.83 -7.15
CA ILE A 6 -3.00 3.80 -8.15
C ILE A 6 -2.82 4.39 -9.56
N VAL A 7 -3.36 5.59 -9.78
CA VAL A 7 -3.23 6.32 -11.05
C VAL A 7 -1.78 6.73 -11.31
N THR A 8 -1.08 7.26 -10.30
CA THR A 8 0.33 7.64 -10.45
C THR A 8 1.22 6.45 -10.78
N THR A 9 0.97 5.30 -10.15
CA THR A 9 1.68 4.04 -10.44
C THR A 9 1.44 3.62 -11.89
N ALA A 10 0.20 3.68 -12.39
CA ALA A 10 -0.12 3.31 -13.78
C ALA A 10 0.59 4.20 -14.81
N ILE A 11 0.65 5.52 -14.57
CA ILE A 11 1.38 6.47 -15.43
C ILE A 11 2.88 6.17 -15.42
N LEU A 12 3.47 5.98 -14.23
CA LEU A 12 4.88 5.65 -14.08
C LEU A 12 5.23 4.30 -14.70
N TYR A 13 4.32 3.33 -14.65
CA TYR A 13 4.48 2.04 -15.30
C TYR A 13 4.58 2.17 -16.82
N LYS A 14 3.77 3.04 -17.43
CA LYS A 14 3.85 3.34 -18.87
C LYS A 14 5.20 3.97 -19.25
N ILE A 15 5.72 4.86 -18.41
CA ILE A 15 6.98 5.59 -18.68
C ILE A 15 8.23 4.72 -18.43
N ILE A 16 8.27 3.97 -17.32
CA ILE A 16 9.48 3.26 -16.87
C ILE A 16 9.58 1.85 -17.47
N ILE A 17 8.46 1.14 -17.54
CA ILE A 17 8.43 -0.26 -17.99
C ILE A 17 8.05 -0.36 -19.49
N ASN A 18 7.72 0.78 -20.15
CA ASN A 18 7.29 0.85 -21.55
C ASN A 18 6.14 -0.12 -21.90
N LYS A 19 5.35 -0.54 -20.90
CA LYS A 19 4.22 -1.44 -21.12
C LYS A 19 3.08 -0.67 -21.79
N LYS A 20 2.58 -1.20 -22.90
CA LYS A 20 1.36 -0.70 -23.54
C LYS A 20 0.16 -1.27 -22.78
N PHE A 21 -0.65 -0.40 -22.21
CA PHE A 21 -1.94 -0.77 -21.63
C PHE A 21 -3.02 -0.67 -22.70
N SER A 22 -3.92 -1.65 -22.75
CA SER A 22 -5.14 -1.54 -23.56
C SER A 22 -6.12 -0.56 -22.92
N ASP A 23 -7.05 -0.02 -23.71
CA ASP A 23 -8.07 0.90 -23.21
C ASP A 23 -8.95 0.25 -22.11
N ILE A 24 -9.15 -1.06 -22.22
CA ILE A 24 -9.87 -1.89 -21.24
C ILE A 24 -9.11 -1.99 -19.91
N GLN A 25 -7.77 -2.09 -19.94
CA GLN A 25 -6.95 -2.09 -18.74
C GLN A 25 -6.93 -0.72 -18.05
N TRP A 26 -6.93 0.37 -18.82
CA TRP A 26 -7.09 1.72 -18.26
C TRP A 26 -8.43 1.88 -17.55
N LEU A 27 -9.51 1.37 -18.16
CA LEU A 27 -10.84 1.37 -17.55
C LEU A 27 -10.86 0.58 -16.24
N ALA A 28 -10.22 -0.60 -16.19
CA ALA A 28 -10.07 -1.38 -14.95
C ALA A 28 -9.32 -0.61 -13.85
N ILE A 29 -8.24 0.10 -14.19
CA ILE A 29 -7.46 0.91 -13.22
C ILE A 29 -8.30 2.10 -12.70
N CYS A 30 -9.07 2.75 -13.57
CA CYS A 30 -10.00 3.81 -13.17
C CYS A 30 -11.08 3.29 -12.22
N LEU A 31 -11.71 2.15 -12.54
CA LEU A 31 -12.71 1.52 -11.68
C LEU A 31 -12.13 1.10 -10.32
N LEU A 32 -10.92 0.55 -10.31
CA LEU A 32 -10.20 0.21 -9.07
C LEU A 32 -9.98 1.45 -8.18
N THR A 33 -9.64 2.58 -8.81
CA THR A 33 -9.43 3.85 -8.10
C THR A 33 -10.73 4.37 -7.50
N ILE A 34 -11.82 4.35 -8.26
CA ILE A 34 -13.17 4.75 -7.81
C ILE A 34 -13.61 3.86 -6.65
N GLY A 35 -13.53 2.54 -6.80
CA GLY A 35 -13.88 1.58 -5.75
C GLY A 35 -13.09 1.79 -4.46
N GLY A 36 -11.79 2.07 -4.56
CA GLY A 36 -10.94 2.40 -3.41
C GLY A 36 -11.31 3.72 -2.73
N ILE A 37 -11.74 4.74 -3.49
CA ILE A 37 -12.24 6.02 -2.95
C ILE A 37 -13.52 5.80 -2.17
N ILE A 38 -14.48 5.05 -2.73
CA ILE A 38 -15.74 4.70 -2.06
C ILE A 38 -15.45 3.94 -0.76
N ASN A 39 -14.53 2.98 -0.79
CA ASN A 39 -14.11 2.25 0.42
C ASN A 39 -13.55 3.18 1.50
N SER A 40 -12.72 4.14 1.08
CA SER A 40 -12.12 5.11 2.01
C SER A 40 -13.18 6.01 2.64
N ILE A 41 -14.22 6.41 1.89
CA ILE A 41 -15.32 7.23 2.39
C ILE A 41 -16.18 6.42 3.37
N ALA A 42 -16.48 5.15 3.05
CA ALA A 42 -17.22 4.25 3.93
C ALA A 42 -16.51 4.09 5.29
N ALA A 43 -15.19 3.91 5.27
CA ALA A 43 -14.37 3.82 6.48
C ALA A 43 -14.37 5.12 7.32
N LEU A 44 -14.51 6.29 6.67
CA LEU A 44 -14.58 7.58 7.36
C LEU A 44 -15.95 7.81 8.02
N LYS A 45 -17.06 7.37 7.41
CA LYS A 45 -18.40 7.51 8.01
C LYS A 45 -18.60 6.65 9.27
N GLY A 46 -17.95 5.50 9.36
CA GLY A 46 -17.99 4.63 10.55
C GLY A 46 -17.26 5.19 11.77
N LYS A 47 -16.38 6.19 11.58
CA LYS A 47 -15.87 7.03 12.65
C LYS A 47 -16.72 8.29 12.69
N THR A 48 -17.32 8.62 13.84
CA THR A 48 -17.95 9.92 14.09
C THR A 48 -16.88 11.02 14.01
N LEU A 49 -16.51 11.40 12.79
CA LEU A 49 -15.64 12.52 12.50
C LEU A 49 -16.47 13.78 12.68
N ALA A 50 -16.16 14.53 13.73
CA ALA A 50 -16.47 15.95 13.81
C ALA A 50 -15.91 16.61 12.54
N LEU A 51 -16.78 16.83 11.55
CA LEU A 51 -16.49 17.41 10.24
C LEU A 51 -16.00 18.88 10.31
N SER A 52 -15.66 19.41 11.48
CA SER A 52 -15.47 20.85 11.66
C SER A 52 -14.07 21.36 11.34
N GLU A 53 -13.06 20.53 11.07
CA GLU A 53 -11.71 21.01 10.74
C GLU A 53 -11.01 20.17 9.67
N ILE A 54 -11.59 20.07 8.47
CA ILE A 54 -10.80 19.70 7.27
C ILE A 54 -10.12 20.97 6.76
N HIS A 55 -9.02 21.38 7.40
CA HIS A 55 -8.13 22.40 6.86
C HIS A 55 -7.25 21.79 5.76
N THR A 56 -7.74 21.78 4.53
CA THR A 56 -6.92 21.48 3.35
C THR A 56 -6.01 22.66 3.01
N THR A 57 -4.84 22.70 3.63
CA THR A 57 -3.78 23.64 3.27
C THR A 57 -3.15 23.23 1.93
N PHE A 58 -2.92 24.18 1.03
CA PHE A 58 -2.25 23.94 -0.26
C PHE A 58 -0.94 23.15 -0.12
N LEU A 59 -0.15 23.46 0.91
CA LEU A 59 1.07 22.75 1.26
C LEU A 59 0.83 21.25 1.53
N GLY A 60 -0.23 20.92 2.25
CA GLY A 60 -0.59 19.53 2.53
C GLY A 60 -0.95 18.75 1.26
N LEU A 61 -1.63 19.41 0.32
CA LEU A 61 -1.94 18.82 -0.98
C LEU A 61 -0.67 18.59 -1.82
N ALA A 62 0.26 19.54 -1.82
CA ALA A 62 1.54 19.41 -2.52
C ALA A 62 2.39 18.25 -1.96
N ILE A 63 2.52 18.15 -0.64
CA ILE A 63 3.25 17.04 0.02
C ILE A 63 2.58 15.69 -0.30
N LEU A 64 1.25 15.63 -0.32
CA LEU A 64 0.50 14.43 -0.65
C LEU A 64 0.75 13.95 -2.10
N LEU A 65 0.78 14.88 -3.05
CA LEU A 65 1.11 14.58 -4.45
C LEU A 65 2.52 14.01 -4.57
N CYS A 66 3.50 14.64 -3.91
CA CYS A 66 4.86 14.14 -3.85
C CYS A 66 4.94 12.74 -3.24
N TYR A 67 4.23 12.50 -2.14
CA TYR A 67 4.15 11.18 -1.50
C TYR A 67 3.58 10.11 -2.44
N CYS A 68 2.48 10.41 -3.15
CA CYS A 68 1.86 9.47 -4.08
C CYS A 68 2.81 9.14 -5.25
N PHE A 69 3.55 10.14 -5.74
CA PHE A 69 4.55 9.96 -6.80
C PHE A 69 5.72 9.09 -6.36
N ILE A 70 6.34 9.40 -5.21
CA ILE A 70 7.46 8.64 -4.67
C ILE A 70 7.03 7.19 -4.38
N SER A 71 5.85 7.01 -3.79
CA SER A 71 5.31 5.67 -3.48
C SER A 71 5.05 4.84 -4.75
N GLY A 72 4.45 5.44 -5.78
CA GLY A 72 4.23 4.78 -7.05
C GLY A 72 5.55 4.44 -7.77
N PHE A 73 6.49 5.39 -7.77
CA PHE A 73 7.82 5.22 -8.37
C PHE A 73 8.59 4.08 -7.71
N ALA A 74 8.63 4.04 -6.37
CA ALA A 74 9.29 2.97 -5.64
C ALA A 74 8.73 1.58 -6.02
N GLY A 75 7.40 1.45 -6.10
CA GLY A 75 6.77 0.18 -6.50
C GLY A 75 7.13 -0.28 -7.92
N VAL A 76 7.06 0.62 -8.89
CA VAL A 76 7.42 0.34 -10.29
C VAL A 76 8.91 0.04 -10.43
N TYR A 77 9.76 0.78 -9.71
CA TYR A 77 11.21 0.59 -9.75
C TYR A 77 11.65 -0.72 -9.09
N THR A 78 11.05 -1.12 -7.97
CA THR A 78 11.29 -2.43 -7.35
C THR A 78 10.93 -3.55 -8.31
N GLU A 79 9.77 -3.48 -8.98
CA GLU A 79 9.40 -4.45 -10.01
C GLU A 79 10.41 -4.48 -11.16
N TYR A 80 10.82 -3.31 -11.65
CA TYR A 80 11.80 -3.21 -12.73
C TYR A 80 13.13 -3.90 -12.35
N ILE A 81 13.64 -3.70 -11.14
CA ILE A 81 14.87 -4.36 -10.67
C ILE A 81 14.68 -5.89 -10.58
N LEU A 82 13.57 -6.35 -10.00
CA LEU A 82 13.27 -7.78 -9.85
C LEU A 82 13.18 -8.49 -11.20
N LYS A 83 12.61 -7.82 -12.21
CA LYS A 83 12.45 -8.35 -13.57
C LYS A 83 13.67 -8.20 -14.47
N LYS A 84 14.57 -7.25 -14.19
CA LYS A 84 15.79 -7.06 -14.98
C LYS A 84 16.74 -8.27 -14.88
N ASN A 85 16.79 -8.91 -13.71
CA ASN A 85 17.67 -10.05 -13.44
C ASN A 85 16.87 -11.30 -13.09
N LEU A 86 16.14 -11.88 -14.06
CA LEU A 86 15.25 -13.02 -13.81
C LEU A 86 15.98 -14.26 -13.26
N GLU A 87 17.23 -14.46 -13.68
CA GLU A 87 18.08 -15.60 -13.32
C GLU A 87 18.45 -15.64 -11.83
N LEU A 88 18.50 -14.49 -11.15
CA LEU A 88 18.80 -14.43 -9.72
C LEU A 88 17.58 -14.83 -8.89
N SER A 89 17.81 -15.57 -7.80
CA SER A 89 16.73 -15.92 -6.87
C SER A 89 16.10 -14.67 -6.25
N VAL A 90 14.78 -14.71 -6.03
CA VAL A 90 14.03 -13.57 -5.46
C VAL A 90 14.55 -13.24 -4.06
N PHE A 91 14.94 -14.27 -3.32
CA PHE A 91 15.48 -14.13 -1.98
C PHE A 91 16.78 -13.33 -1.97
N TYR A 92 17.70 -13.58 -2.92
CA TYR A 92 18.94 -12.82 -3.01
C TYR A 92 18.69 -11.33 -3.33
N GLN A 93 17.80 -11.06 -4.29
CA GLN A 93 17.41 -9.69 -4.64
C GLN A 93 16.75 -8.97 -3.46
N ASN A 94 15.89 -9.68 -2.72
CA ASN A 94 15.24 -9.16 -1.51
C ASN A 94 16.25 -8.90 -0.38
N VAL A 95 17.25 -9.77 -0.18
CA VAL A 95 18.29 -9.54 0.84
C VAL A 95 19.02 -8.23 0.56
N LEU A 96 19.43 -7.98 -0.68
CA LEU A 96 20.09 -6.72 -1.05
C LEU A 96 19.17 -5.52 -0.82
N LEU A 97 17.93 -5.58 -1.29
CA LEU A 97 16.94 -4.51 -1.14
C LEU A 97 16.63 -4.21 0.34
N TYR A 98 16.40 -5.24 1.14
CA TYR A 98 16.07 -5.12 2.55
C TYR A 98 17.28 -4.70 3.40
N THR A 99 18.51 -5.03 3.00
CA THR A 99 19.72 -4.54 3.68
C THR A 99 19.78 -3.02 3.64
N PHE A 100 19.59 -2.40 2.47
CA PHE A 100 19.50 -0.95 2.37
C PHE A 100 18.29 -0.40 3.14
N GLY A 101 17.14 -1.09 3.08
CA GLY A 101 15.95 -0.71 3.84
C GLY A 101 16.20 -0.66 5.35
N VAL A 102 16.86 -1.66 5.91
CA VAL A 102 17.24 -1.72 7.33
C VAL A 102 18.18 -0.57 7.68
N MET A 103 19.20 -0.29 6.85
CA MET A 103 20.12 0.82 7.10
C MET A 103 19.39 2.17 7.16
N PHE A 104 18.52 2.47 6.18
CA PHE A 104 17.77 3.72 6.16
C PHE A 104 16.80 3.83 7.35
N ASN A 105 16.10 2.75 7.71
CA ASN A 105 15.18 2.75 8.85
C ASN A 105 15.93 2.93 10.18
N LEU A 106 17.10 2.31 10.33
CA LEU A 106 17.95 2.47 11.52
C LEU A 106 18.40 3.93 11.68
N ILE A 107 18.87 4.56 10.59
CA ILE A 107 19.28 5.98 10.62
C ILE A 107 18.09 6.87 10.98
N CYS A 108 16.93 6.66 10.36
CA CYS A 108 15.71 7.41 10.68
C CYS A 108 15.31 7.25 12.15
N TRP A 109 15.36 6.02 12.68
CA TRP A 109 15.08 5.76 14.08
C TRP A 109 16.08 6.46 15.01
N LEU A 110 17.38 6.39 14.72
CA LEU A 110 18.41 7.07 15.51
C LEU A 110 18.20 8.59 15.55
N VAL A 111 17.90 9.21 14.41
CA VAL A 111 17.60 10.65 14.34
C VAL A 111 16.37 11.00 15.18
N GLN A 112 15.30 10.21 15.08
CA GLN A 112 14.08 10.44 15.85
C GLN A 112 14.28 10.21 17.36
N ALA A 113 15.03 9.18 17.74
CA ALA A 113 15.37 8.89 19.13
C ALA A 113 16.23 10.00 19.73
N TYR A 114 17.24 10.48 18.99
CA TYR A 114 18.09 11.59 19.40
C TYR A 114 17.28 12.89 19.58
N GLN A 115 16.41 13.24 18.63
CA GLN A 115 15.54 14.42 18.76
C GLN A 115 14.67 14.36 20.02
N LYS A 116 14.04 13.21 20.30
CA LYS A 116 13.22 13.03 21.50
C LYS A 116 14.03 13.04 22.80
N TYR A 117 15.23 12.47 22.77
CA TYR A 117 16.17 12.51 23.89
C TYR A 117 16.54 13.96 24.24
N VAL A 118 16.91 14.77 23.25
CA VAL A 118 17.23 16.19 23.46
C VAL A 118 16.04 16.98 24.01
N SER A 119 14.82 16.70 23.55
CA SER A 119 13.63 17.43 24.00
C SER A 119 13.12 17.03 25.39
N THR A 120 13.25 15.76 25.79
CA THR A 120 12.58 15.22 27.00
C THR A 120 13.57 14.75 28.06
N ASN A 121 14.87 14.69 27.74
CA ASN A 121 15.94 14.13 28.58
C ASN A 121 15.68 12.69 29.05
N GLN A 122 14.84 11.95 28.33
CA GLN A 122 14.52 10.55 28.57
C GLN A 122 15.19 9.65 27.53
N ASN A 123 15.67 8.49 27.97
CA ASN A 123 16.32 7.51 27.10
C ASN A 123 15.30 6.81 26.19
N TYR A 124 15.20 7.26 24.94
CA TYR A 124 14.38 6.62 23.89
C TYR A 124 15.16 5.61 23.02
N PHE A 125 16.36 5.22 23.44
CA PHE A 125 17.20 4.27 22.71
C PHE A 125 16.81 2.80 22.94
N ASP A 126 15.82 2.53 23.80
CA ASP A 126 15.30 1.18 23.98
C ASP A 126 14.32 0.83 22.84
N ILE A 127 14.79 -0.01 21.90
CA ILE A 127 14.04 -0.44 20.72
C ILE A 127 12.87 -1.35 21.08
N PHE A 128 12.98 -2.11 22.18
CA PHE A 128 12.04 -3.17 22.53
C PHE A 128 11.05 -2.77 23.63
N HIS A 129 11.11 -1.53 24.08
CA HIS A 129 10.21 -1.04 25.11
C HIS A 129 8.74 -1.13 24.65
N GLY A 130 7.90 -1.84 25.42
CA GLY A 130 6.47 -2.01 25.14
C GLY A 130 6.13 -3.08 24.09
N TYR A 131 7.09 -3.93 23.69
CA TYR A 131 6.81 -5.07 22.81
C TYR A 131 5.97 -6.11 23.55
N SER A 132 4.87 -6.53 22.92
CA SER A 132 3.99 -7.61 23.40
C SER A 132 3.99 -8.77 22.41
N LEU A 133 3.37 -9.90 22.77
CA LEU A 133 3.19 -11.00 21.81
C LEU A 133 2.46 -10.53 20.54
N TYR A 134 1.51 -9.59 20.66
CA TYR A 134 0.82 -9.03 19.51
C TYR A 134 1.73 -8.21 18.60
N THR A 135 2.68 -7.43 19.13
CA THR A 135 3.62 -6.68 18.28
C THR A 135 4.50 -7.63 17.45
N TRP A 136 4.93 -8.75 18.04
CA TRP A 136 5.67 -9.79 17.30
C TRP A 136 4.83 -10.41 16.17
N THR A 137 3.55 -10.72 16.40
CA THR A 137 2.67 -11.25 15.34
C THR A 137 2.52 -10.28 14.18
N VAL A 138 2.41 -8.97 14.45
CA VAL A 138 2.35 -7.93 13.41
C VAL A 138 3.66 -7.86 12.63
N ILE A 139 4.81 -7.89 13.31
CA ILE A 139 6.13 -7.86 12.66
C ILE A 139 6.31 -9.05 11.70
N ILE A 140 6.00 -10.27 12.16
CA ILE A 140 6.12 -11.48 11.35
C ILE A 140 5.17 -11.41 10.15
N THR A 141 3.92 -11.02 10.37
CA THR A 141 2.92 -10.91 9.29
C THR A 141 3.32 -9.86 8.25
N GLN A 142 3.87 -8.72 8.67
CA GLN A 142 4.37 -7.69 7.76
C GLN A 142 5.59 -8.16 6.97
N ALA A 143 6.51 -8.87 7.61
CA ALA A 143 7.67 -9.46 6.93
C ALA A 143 7.24 -10.47 5.85
N MET A 144 6.29 -11.36 6.18
CA MET A 144 5.71 -12.30 5.22
C MET A 144 5.03 -11.58 4.05
N THR A 145 4.24 -10.54 4.34
CA THR A 145 3.57 -9.74 3.32
C THR A 145 4.57 -9.07 2.36
N GLY A 146 5.69 -8.57 2.89
CA GLY A 146 6.78 -8.01 2.07
C GLY A 146 7.37 -9.04 1.10
N ILE A 147 7.71 -10.23 1.59
CA ILE A 147 8.25 -11.33 0.77
C ILE A 147 7.23 -11.73 -0.32
N LEU A 148 5.96 -11.90 0.06
CA LEU A 148 4.88 -12.24 -0.87
C LEU A 148 4.72 -11.17 -1.97
N PHE A 149 4.77 -9.89 -1.61
CA PHE A 149 4.69 -8.81 -2.60
C PHE A 149 5.90 -8.79 -3.55
N SER A 150 7.11 -9.09 -3.08
CA SER A 150 8.26 -9.23 -3.99
C SER A 150 8.09 -10.40 -4.96
N LEU A 151 7.55 -11.53 -4.52
CA LEU A 151 7.23 -12.67 -5.40
C LEU A 151 6.16 -12.28 -6.43
N ILE A 152 5.08 -11.63 -6.00
CA ILE A 152 4.02 -11.15 -6.90
C ILE A 152 4.59 -10.17 -7.93
N MET A 153 5.46 -9.25 -7.53
CA MET A 153 6.06 -8.29 -8.47
C MET A 153 7.03 -8.97 -9.45
N LYS A 154 7.76 -10.02 -9.02
CA LYS A 154 8.66 -10.75 -9.92
C LYS A 154 7.88 -11.57 -10.96
N TYR A 155 6.88 -12.34 -10.53
CA TYR A 155 6.16 -13.27 -11.41
C TYR A 155 4.92 -12.69 -12.08
N ASN A 156 4.34 -11.62 -11.53
CA ASN A 156 3.17 -10.94 -12.08
C ASN A 156 3.50 -9.48 -12.35
N SER A 157 2.86 -8.54 -11.66
CA SER A 157 3.11 -7.11 -11.78
C SER A 157 2.72 -6.38 -10.50
N ASN A 158 3.25 -5.17 -10.33
CA ASN A 158 2.86 -4.26 -9.26
C ASN A 158 1.38 -3.84 -9.38
N ILE A 159 0.75 -3.96 -10.55
CA ILE A 159 -0.69 -3.72 -10.73
C ILE A 159 -1.52 -4.83 -10.08
N VAL A 160 -1.14 -6.10 -10.28
CA VAL A 160 -1.78 -7.24 -9.59
C VAL A 160 -1.65 -7.09 -8.08
N ARG A 161 -0.48 -6.63 -7.59
CA ARG A 161 -0.31 -6.28 -6.18
C ARG A 161 -1.30 -5.21 -5.70
N LEU A 162 -1.56 -4.17 -6.50
CA LEU A 162 -2.56 -3.14 -6.16
C LEU A 162 -3.98 -3.71 -6.07
N PHE A 163 -4.36 -4.63 -6.96
CA PHE A 163 -5.64 -5.35 -6.87
C PHE A 163 -5.76 -6.19 -5.60
N ILE A 164 -4.71 -6.93 -5.23
CA ILE A 164 -4.67 -7.73 -4.00
C ILE A 164 -4.87 -6.84 -2.77
N ILE A 165 -4.17 -5.70 -2.72
CA ILE A 165 -4.29 -4.73 -1.62
C ILE A 165 -5.71 -4.13 -1.56
N ALA A 166 -6.31 -3.84 -2.71
CA ALA A 166 -7.68 -3.33 -2.77
C ALA A 166 -8.73 -4.38 -2.37
N ALA A 167 -8.45 -5.66 -2.58
CA ALA A 167 -9.35 -6.76 -2.22
C ALA A 167 -9.27 -7.16 -0.73
N ALA A 168 -8.12 -6.96 -0.09
CA ALA A 168 -7.89 -7.38 1.30
C ALA A 168 -8.93 -6.86 2.32
N PRO A 169 -9.39 -5.59 2.27
CA PRO A 169 -10.42 -5.08 3.17
C PRO A 169 -11.74 -5.88 3.14
N PHE A 170 -12.10 -6.49 2.00
CA PHE A 170 -13.29 -7.35 1.89
C PHE A 170 -13.17 -8.60 2.73
N VAL A 171 -12.02 -9.26 2.67
CA VAL A 171 -11.74 -10.45 3.48
C VAL A 171 -11.70 -10.07 4.96
N THR A 172 -11.02 -8.98 5.32
CA THR A 172 -10.95 -8.50 6.70
C THR A 172 -12.34 -8.16 7.23
N THR A 173 -13.19 -7.50 6.44
CA THR A 173 -14.54 -7.13 6.89
C THR A 173 -15.46 -8.33 7.00
N ALA A 174 -15.37 -9.30 6.08
CA ALA A 174 -16.12 -10.55 6.18
C ALA A 174 -15.73 -11.34 7.44
N LEU A 175 -14.43 -11.42 7.74
CA LEU A 175 -13.94 -12.05 8.96
C LEU A 175 -14.40 -11.29 10.21
N SER A 176 -14.33 -9.95 10.19
CA SER A 176 -14.80 -9.12 11.30
C SER A 176 -16.30 -9.19 11.53
N TYR A 177 -17.10 -9.35 10.47
CA TYR A 177 -18.53 -9.63 10.58
C TYR A 177 -18.78 -10.93 11.34
N TYR A 178 -18.06 -12.01 10.97
CA TYR A 178 -18.22 -13.32 11.59
C TYR A 178 -17.68 -13.40 13.04
N LEU A 179 -16.57 -12.71 13.34
CA LEU A 179 -15.92 -12.79 14.65
C LEU A 179 -16.41 -11.74 15.65
N PHE A 180 -16.88 -10.58 15.18
CA PHE A 180 -17.15 -9.41 16.03
C PHE A 180 -18.53 -8.77 15.77
N ASP A 181 -19.42 -9.43 15.01
CA ASP A 181 -20.76 -8.94 14.66
C ASP A 181 -20.76 -7.51 14.08
N LEU A 182 -19.74 -7.19 13.28
CA LEU A 182 -19.54 -5.86 12.72
C LEU A 182 -20.66 -5.48 11.74
N HIS A 183 -21.40 -4.39 11.98
CA HIS A 183 -22.40 -3.93 11.02
C HIS A 183 -21.78 -3.48 9.68
N ILE A 184 -22.17 -4.14 8.60
CA ILE A 184 -21.71 -3.82 7.24
C ILE A 184 -22.53 -2.65 6.69
N HIS A 185 -21.85 -1.56 6.32
CA HIS A 185 -22.47 -0.42 5.66
C HIS A 185 -22.67 -0.68 4.15
N SER A 186 -23.74 -0.13 3.57
CA SER A 186 -24.09 -0.34 2.15
C SER A 186 -23.04 0.22 1.19
N GLU A 187 -22.31 1.28 1.56
CA GLU A 187 -21.24 1.83 0.71
C GLU A 187 -20.06 0.87 0.54
N PHE A 188 -19.84 -0.01 1.52
CA PHE A 188 -18.81 -1.05 1.45
C PHE A 188 -19.14 -2.10 0.36
N VAL A 189 -20.40 -2.50 0.27
CA VAL A 189 -20.88 -3.45 -0.75
C VAL A 189 -20.74 -2.85 -2.15
N ILE A 190 -21.07 -1.56 -2.31
CA ILE A 190 -20.88 -0.84 -3.57
C ILE A 190 -19.40 -0.82 -3.95
N SER A 191 -18.51 -0.48 -3.01
CA SER A 191 -17.06 -0.53 -3.25
C SER A 191 -16.58 -1.93 -3.69
N ALA A 192 -17.07 -2.98 -3.04
CA ALA A 192 -16.75 -4.37 -3.38
C ALA A 192 -17.12 -4.70 -4.81
N PHE A 193 -18.31 -4.29 -5.25
CA PHE A 193 -18.79 -4.49 -6.61
C PHE A 193 -17.87 -3.83 -7.65
N PHE A 194 -17.48 -2.57 -7.43
CA PHE A 194 -16.57 -1.85 -8.34
C PHE A 194 -15.18 -2.51 -8.42
N ILE A 195 -14.61 -2.93 -7.29
CA ILE A 195 -13.29 -3.56 -7.25
C ILE A 195 -13.33 -4.96 -7.91
N LEU A 196 -14.41 -5.71 -7.72
CA LEU A 196 -14.58 -7.04 -8.30
C LEU A 196 -14.75 -6.95 -9.83
N ILE A 197 -15.57 -6.02 -10.33
CA ILE A 197 -15.67 -5.76 -11.78
C ILE A 197 -14.33 -5.34 -12.36
N ALA A 198 -13.61 -4.42 -11.69
CA ALA A 198 -12.29 -3.98 -12.15
C ALA A 198 -11.31 -5.15 -12.29
N ALA A 199 -11.29 -6.06 -11.31
CA ALA A 199 -10.43 -7.24 -11.34
C ALA A 199 -10.81 -8.23 -12.46
N LEU A 200 -12.11 -8.46 -12.69
CA LEU A 200 -12.60 -9.31 -13.77
C LEU A 200 -12.23 -8.75 -15.15
N ILE A 201 -12.45 -7.45 -15.37
CA ILE A 201 -12.12 -6.78 -16.63
C ILE A 201 -10.61 -6.84 -16.90
N TYR A 202 -9.78 -6.64 -15.87
CA TYR A 202 -8.33 -6.71 -16.01
C TYR A 202 -7.85 -8.13 -16.38
N ASN A 203 -8.39 -9.16 -15.73
CA ASN A 203 -8.00 -10.56 -15.99
C ASN A 203 -8.57 -11.12 -17.29
N TYR A 204 -9.71 -10.61 -17.77
CA TYR A 204 -10.30 -11.05 -19.03
C TYR A 204 -9.47 -10.63 -20.25
N ASN A 205 -8.64 -9.59 -20.13
CA ASN A 205 -7.79 -9.11 -21.22
C ASN A 205 -6.30 -9.09 -20.81
N PRO A 206 -5.69 -10.28 -20.65
CA PRO A 206 -4.28 -10.37 -20.32
C PRO A 206 -3.45 -9.97 -21.56
N THR A 207 -2.62 -8.93 -21.40
CA THR A 207 -1.53 -8.58 -22.33
C THR A 207 -0.37 -9.54 -22.16
#